data_AF-A0AAN6STS4-F1
#
_entry.id   AF-A0AAN6STS4-F1
#
_cell.length_a   1.000
_cell.length_b   1.000
_cell.length_c   1.000
_cell.angle_alpha   90.00
_cell.angle_beta   90.00
_cell.angle_gamma   90.00
#
_symmetry.space_group_name_H-M   'P 1'
#
loop_
_entity.id
_entity.type
_entity.pdbx_description
1 polymer ?
#
loop_
_entity_poly.entity_id
_entity_poly.type
_entity_poly.pdbx_seq_one_letter_code
_entity_poly.pdbx_strand_id
1 'polypeptide(L)'
;MKTQILLFVAAALVPSVLADAPKLNQYGSLEDCRNDKNILYHAAPVSGRCYNIDNATAAFFWNTGGMLNPRVFTGSDCNGIEDPLSTNGRCMEKGQYNSYRCS
;
A
#
# COMPACT_ATOMS: atom_id res chain seq x y z
N MET A 1 -12.06 61.15 9.76
CA MET A 1 -11.21 60.04 9.30
C MET A 1 -11.77 58.74 9.87
N LYS A 2 -12.19 57.79 9.03
CA LYS A 2 -12.57 56.43 9.45
C LYS A 2 -11.79 55.44 8.58
N THR A 3 -10.77 54.84 9.16
CA THR A 3 -9.85 53.91 8.52
C THR A 3 -10.54 52.55 8.35
N GLN A 4 -10.71 52.09 7.12
CA GLN A 4 -11.12 50.71 6.83
C GLN A 4 -9.89 49.81 6.87
N ILE A 5 -9.92 48.78 7.70
CA ILE A 5 -8.90 47.73 7.74
C ILE A 5 -9.32 46.66 6.74
N LEU A 6 -8.61 46.59 5.61
CA LEU A 6 -8.71 45.48 4.66
C LEU A 6 -7.93 44.28 5.22
N LEU A 7 -8.66 43.26 5.65
CA LEU A 7 -8.12 41.95 6.00
C LEU A 7 -7.80 41.19 4.70
N PHE A 8 -6.51 41.08 4.38
CA PHE A 8 -6.01 40.15 3.38
C PHE A 8 -6.00 38.74 3.99
N VAL A 9 -6.91 37.87 3.52
CA VAL A 9 -6.85 36.44 3.81
C VAL A 9 -5.86 35.81 2.85
N ALA A 10 -4.66 35.51 3.32
CA ALA A 10 -3.71 34.69 2.58
C ALA A 10 -4.16 33.21 2.66
N ALA A 11 -4.69 32.68 1.55
CA ALA A 11 -4.91 31.24 1.42
C ALA A 11 -3.54 30.55 1.36
N ALA A 12 -3.16 29.86 2.44
CA ALA A 12 -1.97 29.02 2.46
C ALA A 12 -2.18 27.85 1.49
N LEU A 13 -1.48 27.88 0.36
CA LEU A 13 -1.35 26.73 -0.54
C LEU A 13 -0.50 25.67 0.15
N VAL A 14 -1.13 24.81 0.95
CA VAL A 14 -0.48 23.64 1.51
C VAL A 14 -0.16 22.70 0.34
N PRO A 15 1.11 22.31 0.11
CA PRO A 15 1.41 21.29 -0.88
C PRO A 15 0.67 20.02 -0.48
N SER A 16 -0.31 19.63 -1.28
CA SER A 16 -0.92 18.31 -1.16
C SER A 16 0.18 17.33 -1.54
N VAL A 17 0.86 16.76 -0.55
CA VAL A 17 1.69 15.59 -0.77
C VAL A 17 0.70 14.52 -1.22
N LEU A 18 0.54 14.36 -2.54
CA LEU A 18 -0.33 13.34 -3.10
C LEU A 18 0.25 12.01 -2.60
N ALA A 19 -0.51 11.33 -1.74
CA ALA A 19 -0.15 10.00 -1.30
C ALA A 19 0.04 9.14 -2.56
N ASP A 20 1.14 8.40 -2.58
CA ASP A 20 1.46 7.54 -3.70
C ASP A 20 0.33 6.51 -3.92
N ALA A 21 0.06 6.09 -5.14
CA ALA A 21 -1.09 5.20 -5.39
C ALA A 21 -0.90 3.85 -4.65
N PRO A 22 -1.98 3.23 -4.14
CA PRO A 22 -1.86 1.92 -3.53
C PRO A 22 -1.34 0.91 -4.55
N LYS A 23 -0.46 0.00 -4.09
CA LYS A 23 0.23 -0.95 -4.96
C LYS A 23 0.35 -2.29 -4.26
N LEU A 24 0.12 -3.37 -5.00
CA LEU A 24 0.47 -4.73 -4.61
C LEU A 24 1.15 -5.40 -5.80
N ASN A 25 2.44 -5.67 -5.68
CA ASN A 25 3.21 -6.38 -6.68
C ASN A 25 3.70 -7.71 -6.13
N GLN A 26 3.73 -8.73 -6.96
CA GLN A 26 4.28 -10.03 -6.63
C GLN A 26 5.45 -10.37 -7.54
N TYR A 27 6.48 -10.99 -6.99
CA TYR A 27 7.76 -11.23 -7.62
C TYR A 27 8.24 -12.66 -7.36
N GLY A 28 8.98 -13.21 -8.32
CA GLY A 28 9.61 -14.53 -8.20
C GLY A 28 10.79 -14.57 -7.23
N SER A 29 11.32 -13.42 -6.82
CA SER A 29 12.40 -13.30 -5.84
C SER A 29 12.35 -11.99 -5.03
N LEU A 30 13.02 -11.95 -3.88
CA LEU A 30 13.16 -10.72 -3.10
C LEU A 30 14.03 -9.67 -3.80
N GLU A 31 14.99 -10.10 -4.61
CA GLU A 31 15.83 -9.21 -5.43
C GLU A 31 15.00 -8.52 -6.51
N ASP A 32 14.17 -9.27 -7.23
CA ASP A 32 13.24 -8.72 -8.22
C ASP A 32 12.30 -7.69 -7.60
N CYS A 33 11.80 -7.97 -6.39
CA CYS A 33 10.99 -7.02 -5.64
C CYS A 33 11.74 -5.71 -5.36
N ARG A 34 12.95 -5.81 -4.77
CA ARG A 34 13.75 -4.63 -4.38
C ARG A 34 14.16 -3.77 -5.57
N ASN A 35 14.27 -4.37 -6.76
CA ASN A 35 14.64 -3.69 -7.99
C ASN A 35 13.44 -3.39 -8.92
N ASP A 36 12.21 -3.73 -8.50
CA ASP A 36 10.97 -3.65 -9.28
C ASP A 36 11.08 -4.25 -10.70
N LYS A 37 11.57 -5.50 -10.80
CA LYS A 37 11.77 -6.23 -12.06
C LYS A 37 10.94 -7.52 -12.11
N ASN A 38 10.71 -8.05 -13.31
CA ASN A 38 10.10 -9.38 -13.51
C ASN A 38 8.81 -9.60 -12.70
N ILE A 39 7.94 -8.59 -12.66
CA ILE A 39 6.70 -8.61 -11.90
C ILE A 39 5.81 -9.75 -12.40
N LEU A 40 5.40 -10.64 -11.51
CA LEU A 40 4.47 -11.75 -11.80
C LEU A 40 3.01 -11.28 -11.78
N TYR A 41 2.70 -10.35 -10.89
CA TYR A 41 1.36 -9.79 -10.73
C TYR A 41 1.46 -8.35 -10.22
N HIS A 42 0.58 -7.49 -10.73
CA HIS A 42 0.44 -6.09 -10.32
C HIS A 42 -1.03 -5.76 -10.10
N ALA A 43 -1.32 -5.08 -8.99
CA ALA A 43 -2.62 -4.48 -8.73
C ALA A 43 -2.48 -3.15 -8.00
N ALA A 44 -3.53 -2.33 -8.14
CA ALA A 44 -3.84 -1.24 -7.22
C ALA A 44 -4.89 -1.75 -6.22
N PRO A 45 -4.50 -2.05 -4.95
CA PRO A 45 -5.44 -2.49 -3.94
C PRO A 45 -6.59 -1.51 -3.72
N VAL A 46 -7.78 -2.05 -3.50
CA VAL A 46 -8.98 -1.30 -3.10
C VAL A 46 -9.28 -1.65 -1.65
N SER A 47 -9.67 -0.64 -0.87
CA SER A 47 -10.05 -0.80 0.54
C SER A 47 -11.06 -1.93 0.73
N GLY A 48 -10.75 -2.84 1.66
CA GLY A 48 -11.57 -3.99 2.01
C GLY A 48 -11.49 -5.19 1.06
N ARG A 49 -10.91 -5.05 -0.15
CA ARG A 49 -10.77 -6.16 -1.09
C ARG A 49 -9.60 -7.07 -0.69
N CYS A 50 -9.85 -8.38 -0.71
CA CYS A 50 -8.82 -9.38 -0.53
C CYS A 50 -8.11 -9.70 -1.86
N TYR A 51 -6.80 -9.91 -1.80
CA TYR A 51 -5.97 -10.31 -2.93
C TYR A 51 -5.16 -11.55 -2.55
N ASN A 52 -5.27 -12.61 -3.34
CA ASN A 52 -4.45 -13.81 -3.15
C ASN A 52 -3.02 -13.57 -3.62
N ILE A 53 -2.07 -14.11 -2.86
CA ILE A 53 -0.65 -14.14 -3.19
C ILE A 53 -0.38 -15.49 -3.86
N ASP A 54 0.03 -15.45 -5.13
CA ASP A 54 0.26 -16.63 -5.97
C ASP A 54 1.32 -17.56 -5.36
N ASN A 55 1.24 -18.86 -5.70
CA ASN A 55 2.20 -19.86 -5.22
C ASN A 55 3.60 -19.71 -5.84
N ALA A 56 3.71 -19.10 -7.02
CA ALA A 56 5.00 -18.78 -7.64
C ALA A 56 5.68 -17.56 -7.01
N THR A 57 4.99 -16.80 -6.17
CA THR A 57 5.51 -15.59 -5.53
C THR A 57 6.46 -15.94 -4.40
N ALA A 58 7.70 -15.45 -4.46
CA ALA A 58 8.65 -15.54 -3.36
C ALA A 58 8.70 -14.26 -2.52
N ALA A 59 8.34 -13.11 -3.11
CA ALA A 59 8.28 -11.83 -2.42
C ALA A 59 7.19 -10.93 -3.00
N PHE A 60 6.66 -10.02 -2.20
CA PHE A 60 5.69 -9.03 -2.64
C PHE A 60 6.04 -7.64 -2.09
N PHE A 61 5.64 -6.62 -2.84
CA PHE A 61 5.66 -5.22 -2.41
C PHE A 61 4.23 -4.78 -2.16
N TRP A 62 4.00 -4.04 -1.08
CA TRP A 62 2.75 -3.33 -0.87
C TRP A 62 3.02 -1.84 -0.65
N ASN A 63 2.09 -0.99 -1.06
CA ASN A 63 1.90 0.38 -0.60
C ASN A 63 0.39 0.58 -0.39
N THR A 64 0.02 1.27 0.67
CA THR A 64 -1.38 1.52 1.03
C THR A 64 -1.96 2.78 0.38
N GLY A 65 -1.12 3.70 -0.10
CA GLY A 65 -1.56 4.99 -0.65
C GLY A 65 -2.47 5.79 0.27
N GLY A 66 -2.24 5.68 1.58
CA GLY A 66 -3.05 6.34 2.61
C GLY A 66 -4.17 5.48 3.19
N MET A 67 -4.44 4.29 2.63
CA MET A 67 -5.31 3.31 3.31
C MET A 67 -4.65 2.83 4.61
N LEU A 68 -5.49 2.51 5.59
CA LEU A 68 -5.05 2.04 6.89
C LEU A 68 -5.02 0.51 6.93
N ASN A 69 -4.52 -0.02 8.04
CA ASN A 69 -4.60 -1.44 8.39
C ASN A 69 -4.23 -2.44 7.27
N PRO A 70 -3.06 -2.35 6.61
CA PRO A 70 -2.62 -3.43 5.74
C PRO A 70 -2.39 -4.70 6.59
N ARG A 71 -2.84 -5.84 6.06
CA ARG A 71 -2.81 -7.16 6.68
C ARG A 71 -2.39 -8.21 5.67
N VAL A 72 -1.73 -9.25 6.17
CA VAL A 72 -1.48 -10.49 5.45
C VAL A 72 -2.08 -11.66 6.21
N PHE A 73 -2.39 -12.71 5.48
CA PHE A 73 -3.05 -13.88 6.04
C PHE A 73 -2.33 -15.15 5.63
N THR A 74 -2.26 -16.14 6.52
CA THR A 74 -1.66 -17.45 6.21
C THR A 74 -2.51 -18.27 5.25
N GLY A 75 -3.81 -18.00 5.14
CA GLY A 75 -4.70 -18.63 4.17
C GLY A 75 -4.99 -17.77 2.94
N SER A 76 -5.56 -18.40 1.93
CA SER A 76 -6.17 -17.70 0.78
C SER A 76 -7.47 -17.01 1.18
N ASP A 77 -7.90 -16.06 0.36
CA ASP A 77 -9.14 -15.29 0.49
C ASP A 77 -9.28 -14.58 1.86
N CYS A 78 -8.13 -14.17 2.44
CA CYS A 78 -8.03 -13.47 3.71
C CYS A 78 -8.59 -14.27 4.89
N ASN A 79 -8.39 -15.59 4.85
CA ASN A 79 -8.69 -16.53 5.93
C ASN A 79 -7.41 -16.95 6.67
N GLY A 80 -7.57 -17.58 7.83
CA GLY A 80 -6.45 -18.09 8.63
C GLY A 80 -5.93 -17.08 9.65
N ILE A 81 -4.65 -17.17 10.00
CA ILE A 81 -4.00 -16.24 10.93
C ILE A 81 -3.73 -14.93 10.20
N GLU A 82 -4.16 -13.82 10.81
CA GLU A 82 -3.95 -12.45 10.32
C GLU A 82 -2.76 -11.82 11.04
N ASP A 83 -1.82 -11.27 10.27
CA ASP A 83 -0.69 -10.50 10.79
C ASP A 83 -0.68 -9.06 10.24
N PRO A 84 -0.42 -8.05 11.08
CA PRO A 84 -0.39 -6.66 10.66
C PRO A 84 0.87 -6.32 9.87
N LEU A 85 0.70 -5.52 8.83
CA LEU A 85 1.80 -4.88 8.12
C LEU A 85 1.92 -3.40 8.51
N SER A 86 3.10 -2.84 8.28
CA SER A 86 3.29 -1.39 8.34
C SER A 86 2.54 -0.71 7.21
N THR A 87 2.05 0.51 7.45
CA THR A 87 1.52 1.38 6.39
C THR A 87 2.62 1.88 5.44
N ASN A 88 3.88 1.86 5.88
CA ASN A 88 5.03 2.15 5.04
C ASN A 88 5.30 0.96 4.13
N GLY A 89 5.08 1.16 2.84
CA GLY A 89 5.28 0.14 1.83
C GLY A 89 6.73 -0.30 1.72
N ARG A 90 6.95 -1.60 1.55
CA ARG A 90 8.28 -2.20 1.34
C ARG A 90 8.16 -3.56 0.67
N CYS A 91 9.30 -4.08 0.23
CA CYS A 91 9.41 -5.47 -0.17
C CYS A 91 9.50 -6.39 1.04
N MET A 92 8.80 -7.52 0.98
CA MET A 92 8.80 -8.56 2.00
C MET A 92 8.76 -9.93 1.33
N GLU A 93 9.43 -10.90 1.92
CA GLU A 93 9.31 -12.30 1.51
C GLU A 93 7.90 -12.82 1.76
N LYS A 94 7.37 -13.63 0.83
CA LYS A 94 6.03 -14.23 0.98
C LYS A 94 5.92 -15.04 2.27
N GLY A 95 6.94 -15.85 2.57
CA GLY A 95 6.92 -16.75 3.72
C GLY A 95 5.67 -17.65 3.71
N GLN A 96 4.94 -17.65 4.82
CA GLN A 96 3.71 -18.43 5.01
C GLN A 96 2.43 -17.74 4.52
N TYR A 97 2.51 -16.50 4.03
CA TYR A 97 1.33 -15.70 3.72
C TYR A 97 0.80 -15.97 2.31
N ASN A 98 -0.52 -16.07 2.19
CA ASN A 98 -1.21 -16.43 0.94
C ASN A 98 -2.27 -15.42 0.50
N SER A 99 -2.53 -14.37 1.30
CA SER A 99 -3.37 -13.26 0.86
C SER A 99 -3.07 -11.95 1.61
N TYR A 100 -3.56 -10.84 1.04
CA TYR A 100 -3.37 -9.47 1.51
C TYR A 100 -4.67 -8.68 1.44
N ARG A 101 -4.88 -7.76 2.41
CA ARG A 101 -5.97 -6.77 2.41
C ARG A 101 -5.50 -5.49 3.11
N CYS A 102 -6.01 -4.34 2.67
CA CYS A 102 -5.89 -3.06 3.38
C CYS A 102 -7.26 -2.35 3.43
N SER A 103 -7.43 -1.39 4.34
CA SER A 103 -8.71 -0.69 4.54
C SER A 103 -8.54 0.81 4.74
#